data_AF-A0A8J7HYC9-F1
#
_entry.id   AF-A0A8J7HYC9-F1
#
_cell.length_a   1.000
_cell.length_b   1.000
_cell.length_c   1.000
_cell.angle_alpha   90.00
_cell.angle_beta   90.00
_cell.angle_gamma   90.00
#
_symmetry.space_group_name_H-M   'P 1'
#
loop_
_entity.id
_entity.type
_entity.pdbx_description
1 polymer ?
#
loop_
_entity_poly.entity_id
_entity_poly.type
_entity_poly.pdbx_seq_one_letter_code
_entity_poly.pdbx_strand_id
1 'polypeptide(L)'
;MDITFEEAYSRGLPGSDVFVYTHLLYKDDINRDFGVASLNKEAYIAFNDTVLFSEYTQLAAEQRLVLNGYMEFVPTIFKRLEYINFENLKLSTGFELSLKARLLSNNCIINQLNPELPEFKELSKQQKKRPILREEYFAIDGYRYDAQRQRNRLIGLKDESLKFGIILNKPEYRKLLNIPEDIIEIADDYRNLRNQIHFPGDIIEAPHLIKYNGDVLIRKIQEFINQYIVKVNSIIATKYSVAKLCLPELSL
;
A
#
# COMPACT_ATOMS: atom_id res chain seq x y z
N MET A 1 9.46 -22.27 24.94
CA MET A 1 8.19 -23.02 25.07
C MET A 1 7.18 -22.27 24.22
N ASP A 2 6.78 -22.84 23.08
CA ASP A 2 5.73 -22.25 22.23
C ASP A 2 4.39 -22.80 22.72
N ILE A 3 3.65 -21.97 23.45
CA ILE A 3 2.26 -22.24 23.86
C ILE A 3 1.31 -21.37 23.05
N THR A 4 0.01 -21.68 23.08
CA THR A 4 -0.97 -20.80 22.43
C THR A 4 -1.08 -19.46 23.15
N PHE A 5 -1.54 -18.44 22.44
CA PHE A 5 -1.90 -17.15 23.02
C PHE A 5 -2.87 -17.31 24.20
N GLU A 6 -3.92 -18.13 24.05
CA GLU A 6 -4.93 -18.35 25.08
C GLU A 6 -4.34 -18.97 26.35
N GLU A 7 -3.42 -19.93 26.20
CA GLU A 7 -2.72 -20.55 27.32
C GLU A 7 -1.82 -19.54 28.04
N ALA A 8 -1.03 -18.76 27.30
CA ALA A 8 -0.17 -17.72 27.87
C ALA A 8 -0.97 -16.65 28.63
N TYR A 9 -2.10 -16.23 28.06
CA TYR A 9 -2.99 -15.24 28.64
C TYR A 9 -3.65 -15.77 29.92
N SER A 10 -4.17 -17.01 29.91
CA SER A 10 -4.77 -17.64 31.08
C SER A 10 -3.82 -17.80 32.27
N ARG A 11 -2.51 -17.92 31.98
CA ARG A 11 -1.44 -18.02 32.97
C ARG A 11 -0.91 -16.67 33.44
N GLY A 12 -1.38 -15.56 32.87
CA GLY A 12 -0.89 -14.22 33.19
C GLY A 12 0.60 -14.04 32.87
N LEU A 13 1.11 -14.67 31.81
CA LEU A 13 2.52 -14.54 31.46
C LEU A 13 2.84 -13.10 31.01
N PRO A 14 4.03 -12.57 31.31
CA PRO A 14 4.44 -11.24 30.87
C PRO A 14 4.35 -11.08 29.35
N GLY A 15 3.68 -10.02 28.87
CA GLY A 15 3.54 -9.75 27.44
C GLY A 15 2.61 -10.73 26.70
N SER A 16 1.80 -11.51 27.42
CA SER A 16 0.76 -12.36 26.84
C SER A 16 -0.37 -11.60 26.14
N ASP A 17 -0.46 -10.28 26.33
CA ASP A 17 -1.35 -9.34 25.65
C ASP A 17 -0.63 -8.49 24.59
N VAL A 18 0.68 -8.67 24.41
CA VAL A 18 1.50 -7.94 23.43
C VAL A 18 1.58 -8.76 22.15
N PHE A 19 1.44 -8.10 20.99
CA PHE A 19 1.49 -8.75 19.68
C PHE A 19 2.56 -8.09 18.80
N VAL A 20 3.17 -8.87 17.90
CA VAL A 20 3.92 -8.30 16.78
C VAL A 20 2.98 -7.40 15.97
N TYR A 21 3.33 -6.12 15.80
CA TYR A 21 2.45 -5.10 15.23
C TYR A 21 1.86 -5.50 13.87
N THR A 22 2.69 -5.98 12.95
CA THR A 22 2.25 -6.44 11.62
C THR A 22 1.34 -7.67 11.66
N HIS A 23 1.46 -8.50 12.70
CA HIS A 23 0.63 -9.69 12.88
C HIS A 23 -0.69 -9.34 13.57
N LEU A 24 -0.72 -8.28 14.37
CA LEU A 24 -1.94 -7.82 15.05
C LEU A 24 -3.05 -7.44 14.06
N LEU A 25 -2.67 -7.05 12.84
CA LEU A 25 -3.59 -6.74 11.72
C LEU A 25 -4.59 -7.86 11.40
N TYR A 26 -4.29 -9.10 11.78
CA TYR A 26 -5.13 -10.28 11.49
C TYR A 26 -5.89 -10.79 12.71
N LYS A 27 -5.82 -10.09 13.85
CA LYS A 27 -6.42 -10.57 15.10
C LYS A 27 -7.94 -10.44 15.08
N ASP A 28 -8.42 -9.25 14.73
CA ASP A 28 -9.84 -8.90 14.73
C ASP A 28 -10.10 -7.72 13.78
N ASP A 29 -11.37 -7.44 13.56
CA ASP A 29 -11.84 -6.42 12.63
C ASP A 29 -11.35 -5.00 12.97
N ILE A 30 -11.21 -4.70 14.26
CA ILE A 30 -10.76 -3.40 14.73
C ILE A 30 -9.31 -3.21 14.31
N ASN A 31 -8.42 -4.14 14.67
CA ASN A 31 -7.00 -4.07 14.32
C ASN A 31 -6.77 -4.08 12.80
N ARG A 32 -7.55 -4.87 12.07
CA ARG A 32 -7.52 -4.90 10.60
C ARG A 32 -7.88 -3.55 10.01
N ASP A 33 -9.02 -2.97 10.41
CA ASP A 33 -9.49 -1.69 9.87
C ASP A 33 -8.54 -0.54 10.24
N PHE A 34 -7.96 -0.53 11.45
CA PHE A 34 -6.88 0.40 11.80
C PHE A 34 -5.65 0.22 10.90
N GLY A 35 -5.26 -1.01 10.60
CA GLY A 35 -4.20 -1.32 9.65
C GLY A 35 -4.48 -0.76 8.25
N VAL A 36 -5.70 -0.96 7.75
CA VAL A 36 -6.17 -0.41 6.46
C VAL A 36 -6.05 1.11 6.47
N ALA A 37 -6.59 1.77 7.50
CA ALA A 37 -6.56 3.23 7.61
C ALA A 37 -5.12 3.77 7.72
N SER A 38 -4.24 3.07 8.44
CA SER A 38 -2.83 3.43 8.57
C SER A 38 -2.09 3.32 7.24
N LEU A 39 -2.24 2.21 6.51
CA LEU A 39 -1.61 2.03 5.19
C LEU A 39 -2.09 3.09 4.19
N ASN A 40 -3.39 3.37 4.18
CA ASN A 40 -3.98 4.42 3.35
C ASN A 40 -3.50 5.83 3.73
N LYS A 41 -3.30 6.11 5.02
CA LYS A 41 -2.73 7.39 5.47
C LYS A 41 -1.29 7.54 4.96
N GLU A 42 -0.46 6.52 5.08
CA GLU A 42 0.90 6.54 4.54
C GLU A 42 0.91 6.65 3.01
N ALA A 43 -0.03 5.98 2.32
CA ALA A 43 -0.22 6.12 0.88
C ALA A 43 -0.57 7.57 0.49
N TYR A 44 -1.50 8.19 1.22
CA TYR A 44 -1.92 9.57 1.02
C TYR A 44 -0.76 10.55 1.19
N ILE A 45 0.04 10.37 2.25
CA ILE A 45 1.26 11.17 2.48
C ILE A 45 2.24 10.98 1.33
N ALA A 46 2.47 9.73 0.89
CA ALA A 46 3.35 9.46 -0.23
C ALA A 46 2.90 10.17 -1.52
N PHE A 47 1.61 10.20 -1.83
CA PHE A 47 1.09 10.97 -2.98
C PHE A 47 1.29 12.48 -2.78
N ASN A 48 0.92 13.02 -1.62
CA ASN A 48 1.00 14.46 -1.35
C ASN A 48 2.42 15.00 -1.21
N ASP A 49 3.40 14.16 -0.87
CA ASP A 49 4.82 14.55 -0.80
C ASP A 49 5.43 14.82 -2.19
N THR A 50 4.72 14.52 -3.27
CA THR A 50 5.17 14.77 -4.64
C THR A 50 4.89 16.21 -5.04
N VAL A 51 5.75 16.81 -5.86
CA VAL A 51 5.52 18.11 -6.51
C VAL A 51 4.25 18.07 -7.36
N LEU A 52 3.96 16.91 -7.97
CA LEU A 52 2.76 16.70 -8.77
C LEU A 52 1.46 17.06 -8.02
N PHE A 53 1.39 16.75 -6.72
CA PHE A 53 0.21 16.99 -5.90
C PHE A 53 0.36 18.19 -4.96
N SER A 54 1.51 18.36 -4.31
CA SER A 54 1.73 19.47 -3.36
C SER A 54 1.77 20.85 -4.03
N GLU A 55 2.21 20.93 -5.28
CA GLU A 55 2.37 22.18 -6.03
C GLU A 55 1.59 22.18 -7.35
N TYR A 56 0.49 21.41 -7.42
CA TYR A 56 -0.29 21.24 -8.65
C TYR A 56 -0.70 22.58 -9.29
N THR A 57 -1.22 23.52 -8.50
CA THR A 57 -1.71 24.81 -9.02
C THR A 57 -0.58 25.61 -9.68
N GLN A 58 0.60 25.64 -9.07
CA GLN A 58 1.80 26.29 -9.62
C GLN A 58 2.29 25.55 -10.86
N LEU A 59 2.38 24.22 -10.80
CA LEU A 59 2.79 23.38 -11.92
C LEU A 59 1.87 23.58 -13.14
N ALA A 60 0.55 23.64 -12.93
CA ALA A 60 -0.44 23.88 -13.98
C ALA A 60 -0.38 25.31 -14.54
N ALA A 61 -0.06 26.31 -13.70
CA ALA A 61 0.18 27.67 -14.15
C ALA A 61 1.44 27.76 -15.04
N GLU A 62 2.54 27.17 -14.59
CA GLU A 62 3.80 27.12 -15.36
C GLU A 62 3.65 26.34 -16.67
N GLN A 63 2.96 25.20 -16.67
CA GLN A 63 2.70 24.44 -17.90
C GLN A 63 1.93 25.27 -18.94
N ARG A 64 0.95 26.08 -18.50
CA ARG A 64 0.23 27.00 -19.39
C ARG A 64 1.14 28.09 -19.96
N LEU A 65 2.07 28.62 -19.18
CA LEU A 65 3.05 29.60 -19.65
C LEU A 65 3.96 28.99 -20.73
N VAL A 66 4.48 27.78 -20.50
CA VAL A 66 5.32 27.06 -21.47
C VAL A 66 4.56 26.79 -22.76
N LEU A 67 3.32 26.31 -22.67
CA LEU A 67 2.46 26.06 -23.83
C LEU A 67 2.18 27.33 -24.63
N ASN A 68 2.12 28.48 -23.98
CA ASN A 68 1.95 29.79 -24.61
C ASN A 68 3.27 30.39 -25.14
N GLY A 69 4.39 29.67 -25.06
CA GLY A 69 5.70 30.10 -25.56
C GLY A 69 6.52 30.95 -24.59
N TYR A 70 6.07 31.11 -23.35
CA TYR A 70 6.82 31.81 -22.30
C TYR A 70 7.74 30.84 -21.56
N MET A 71 9.06 31.05 -21.69
CA MET A 71 10.08 30.14 -21.16
C MET A 71 10.83 30.68 -19.93
N GLU A 72 10.59 31.93 -19.53
CA GLU A 72 11.58 32.65 -18.70
C GLU A 72 11.56 32.31 -17.22
N PHE A 73 10.52 31.65 -16.69
CA PHE A 73 10.52 31.21 -15.28
C PHE A 73 9.53 30.07 -15.00
N VAL A 74 10.04 28.84 -14.87
CA VAL A 74 9.24 27.63 -14.55
C VAL A 74 9.85 26.80 -13.41
N PRO A 75 10.06 27.40 -12.22
CA PRO A 75 10.77 26.75 -11.11
C PRO A 75 10.11 25.46 -10.63
N THR A 76 8.78 25.35 -10.60
CA THR A 76 8.09 24.14 -10.15
C THR A 76 8.25 23.00 -11.17
N ILE A 77 8.22 23.28 -12.48
CA ILE A 77 8.56 22.30 -13.52
C ILE A 77 10.01 21.82 -13.35
N PHE A 78 10.97 22.74 -13.17
CA PHE A 78 12.37 22.37 -12.95
C PHE A 78 12.57 21.54 -11.69
N LYS A 79 11.93 21.92 -10.58
CA LYS A 79 11.93 21.16 -9.33
C LYS A 79 11.41 19.74 -9.55
N ARG A 80 10.29 19.58 -10.25
CA ARG A 80 9.75 18.26 -10.57
C ARG A 80 10.72 17.42 -11.42
N LEU A 81 11.38 18.04 -12.40
CA LEU A 81 12.37 17.36 -13.24
C LEU A 81 13.60 16.93 -12.43
N GLU A 82 14.08 17.78 -11.52
CA GLU A 82 15.19 17.49 -10.63
C GLU A 82 14.89 16.28 -9.73
N TYR A 83 13.64 16.16 -9.26
CA TYR A 83 13.21 15.08 -8.36
C TYR A 83 12.41 13.97 -9.05
N ILE A 84 12.45 13.84 -10.37
CA ILE A 84 11.55 12.92 -11.11
C ILE A 84 11.63 11.46 -10.65
N ASN A 85 12.82 10.98 -10.31
CA ASN A 85 12.99 9.61 -9.80
C ASN A 85 12.37 9.44 -8.41
N PHE A 86 12.46 10.48 -7.57
CA PHE A 86 11.83 10.50 -6.26
C PHE A 86 10.30 10.60 -6.35
N GLU A 87 9.78 11.38 -7.30
CA GLU A 87 8.35 11.42 -7.65
C GLU A 87 7.86 10.00 -7.99
N ASN A 88 8.56 9.30 -8.90
CA ASN A 88 8.20 7.96 -9.33
C ASN A 88 8.18 6.97 -8.16
N LEU A 89 9.14 7.05 -7.23
CA LEU A 89 9.15 6.24 -6.01
C LEU A 89 7.95 6.54 -5.13
N LYS A 90 7.68 7.81 -4.84
CA LYS A 90 6.58 8.22 -3.96
C LYS A 90 5.23 7.82 -4.53
N LEU A 91 5.00 8.02 -5.83
CA LEU A 91 3.80 7.57 -6.54
C LEU A 91 3.68 6.04 -6.51
N SER A 92 4.76 5.32 -6.81
CA SER A 92 4.80 3.85 -6.73
C SER A 92 4.49 3.34 -5.32
N THR A 93 5.07 3.95 -4.28
CA THR A 93 4.82 3.62 -2.88
C THR A 93 3.38 3.91 -2.47
N GLY A 94 2.81 5.04 -2.89
CA GLY A 94 1.41 5.39 -2.66
C GLY A 94 0.46 4.32 -3.20
N PHE A 95 0.68 3.89 -4.44
CA PHE A 95 -0.09 2.79 -5.02
C PHE A 95 0.13 1.49 -4.26
N GLU A 96 1.38 1.07 -4.02
CA GLU A 96 1.69 -0.20 -3.35
C GLU A 96 1.01 -0.31 -1.98
N LEU A 97 1.06 0.75 -1.18
CA LEU A 97 0.45 0.80 0.16
C LEU A 97 -1.08 0.73 0.07
N SER A 98 -1.69 1.51 -0.83
CA SER A 98 -3.15 1.50 -1.01
C SER A 98 -3.67 0.14 -1.51
N LEU A 99 -2.97 -0.51 -2.44
CA LEU A 99 -3.36 -1.84 -2.92
C LEU A 99 -3.28 -2.89 -1.80
N LYS A 100 -2.24 -2.82 -0.95
CA LYS A 100 -2.14 -3.69 0.24
C LYS A 100 -3.25 -3.41 1.25
N ALA A 101 -3.60 -2.15 1.47
CA ALA A 101 -4.72 -1.78 2.33
C ALA A 101 -6.03 -2.41 1.83
N ARG A 102 -6.25 -2.43 0.51
CA ARG A 102 -7.44 -3.08 -0.08
C ARG A 102 -7.42 -4.60 0.03
N LEU A 103 -6.27 -5.25 -0.13
CA LEU A 103 -6.18 -6.69 0.13
C LEU A 103 -6.49 -7.00 1.59
N LEU A 104 -5.94 -6.20 2.52
CA LEU A 104 -6.19 -6.34 3.94
C LEU A 104 -7.68 -6.13 4.29
N SER A 105 -8.36 -5.15 3.69
CA SER A 105 -9.81 -4.94 3.89
C SER A 105 -10.66 -6.11 3.38
N ASN A 106 -10.14 -6.88 2.42
CA ASN A 106 -10.75 -8.11 1.93
C ASN A 106 -10.26 -9.35 2.69
N ASN A 107 -9.83 -9.20 3.95
CA ASN A 107 -9.35 -10.28 4.81
C ASN A 107 -8.18 -11.09 4.23
N CYS A 108 -7.34 -10.51 3.38
CA CYS A 108 -6.18 -11.22 2.84
C CYS A 108 -4.94 -11.07 3.75
N ILE A 109 -4.12 -12.12 3.80
CA ILE A 109 -2.78 -12.08 4.40
C ILE A 109 -1.85 -11.32 3.44
N ILE A 110 -1.39 -10.15 3.87
CA ILE A 110 -0.50 -9.28 3.09
C ILE A 110 0.99 -9.48 3.42
N ASN A 111 1.31 -10.26 4.46
CA ASN A 111 2.66 -10.72 4.77
C ASN A 111 3.02 -11.96 3.95
N GLN A 112 4.29 -12.14 3.61
CA GLN A 112 4.74 -13.34 2.92
C GLN A 112 4.70 -14.55 3.86
N LEU A 113 4.20 -15.67 3.37
CA LEU A 113 4.21 -16.94 4.09
C LEU A 113 5.60 -17.59 4.02
N ASN A 114 6.08 -18.14 5.15
CA ASN A 114 7.37 -18.79 5.25
C ASN A 114 7.34 -20.21 4.65
N PRO A 115 7.98 -20.45 3.49
CA PRO A 115 7.96 -21.76 2.85
C PRO A 115 8.86 -22.81 3.53
N GLU A 116 9.70 -22.39 4.48
CA GLU A 116 10.62 -23.27 5.22
C GLU A 116 9.87 -24.10 6.28
N LEU A 117 8.71 -23.64 6.71
CA LEU A 117 7.82 -24.40 7.60
C LEU A 117 6.94 -25.34 6.77
N PRO A 118 7.03 -26.67 6.97
CA PRO A 118 6.32 -27.65 6.15
C PRO A 118 4.81 -27.41 6.03
N GLU A 119 4.15 -27.01 7.13
CA GLU A 119 2.72 -26.74 7.21
C GLU A 119 2.29 -25.51 6.38
N PHE A 120 3.16 -24.53 6.17
CA PHE A 120 2.88 -23.33 5.36
C PHE A 120 3.44 -23.41 3.93
N LYS A 121 4.21 -24.44 3.61
CA LYS A 121 4.91 -24.56 2.32
C LYS A 121 3.96 -24.50 1.12
N GLU A 122 2.83 -25.20 1.20
CA GLU A 122 1.86 -25.23 0.10
C GLU A 122 1.09 -23.90 0.00
N LEU A 123 0.64 -23.36 1.14
CA LEU A 123 -0.05 -22.07 1.18
C LEU A 123 0.86 -20.93 0.66
N SER A 124 2.16 -20.96 0.97
CA SER A 124 3.16 -20.01 0.44
C SER A 124 3.32 -20.11 -1.08
N LYS A 125 3.29 -21.31 -1.66
CA LYS A 125 3.29 -21.47 -3.13
C LYS A 125 2.01 -20.90 -3.75
N GLN A 126 0.87 -21.12 -3.11
CA GLN A 126 -0.41 -20.58 -3.58
C GLN A 126 -0.45 -19.05 -3.49
N GLN A 127 0.14 -18.45 -2.45
CA GLN A 127 0.21 -17.01 -2.27
C GLN A 127 0.92 -16.29 -3.42
N LYS A 128 1.88 -16.95 -4.09
CA LYS A 128 2.56 -16.42 -5.28
C LYS A 128 1.64 -16.31 -6.51
N LYS A 129 0.50 -16.99 -6.49
CA LYS A 129 -0.46 -17.07 -7.59
C LYS A 129 -1.75 -16.32 -7.27
N ARG A 130 -2.27 -16.47 -6.06
CA ARG A 130 -3.54 -15.89 -5.61
C ARG A 130 -3.44 -15.28 -4.21
N PRO A 131 -4.37 -14.38 -3.84
CA PRO A 131 -4.54 -13.96 -2.47
C PRO A 131 -4.86 -15.15 -1.55
N ILE A 132 -4.30 -15.12 -0.35
CA ILE A 132 -4.62 -16.07 0.73
C ILE A 132 -5.48 -15.34 1.75
N LEU A 133 -6.66 -15.88 2.05
CA LEU A 133 -7.54 -15.33 3.05
C LEU A 133 -7.04 -15.67 4.45
N ARG A 134 -7.38 -14.79 5.40
CA ARG A 134 -7.09 -14.92 6.82
C ARG A 134 -7.57 -16.27 7.35
N GLU A 135 -8.79 -16.68 7.02
CA GLU A 135 -9.38 -17.95 7.47
C GLU A 135 -8.58 -19.17 6.99
N GLU A 136 -8.05 -19.13 5.76
CA GLU A 136 -7.22 -20.21 5.22
C GLU A 136 -5.90 -20.35 6.00
N TYR A 137 -5.33 -19.23 6.43
CA TYR A 137 -4.14 -19.22 7.28
C TYR A 137 -4.45 -19.76 8.68
N PHE A 138 -5.52 -19.27 9.32
CA PHE A 138 -5.91 -19.68 10.67
C PHE A 138 -6.44 -21.12 10.76
N ALA A 139 -6.79 -21.74 9.63
CA ALA A 139 -7.07 -23.16 9.55
C ALA A 139 -5.82 -24.04 9.76
N ILE A 140 -4.61 -23.48 9.62
CA ILE A 140 -3.33 -24.16 9.85
C ILE A 140 -2.82 -23.92 11.27
N ASP A 141 -2.68 -22.65 11.67
CA ASP A 141 -2.21 -22.28 13.01
C ASP A 141 -2.77 -20.94 13.50
N GLY A 142 -2.76 -20.74 14.81
CA GLY A 142 -3.18 -19.50 15.49
C GLY A 142 -2.02 -18.64 16.00
N TYR A 143 -2.33 -17.74 16.92
CA TYR A 143 -1.30 -16.98 17.62
C TYR A 143 -0.54 -17.87 18.61
N ARG A 144 0.79 -17.76 18.56
CA ARG A 144 1.73 -18.43 19.46
C ARG A 144 2.46 -17.41 20.30
N TYR A 145 2.59 -17.70 21.59
CA TYR A 145 3.32 -16.86 22.53
C TYR A 145 4.80 -17.21 22.51
N ASP A 146 5.64 -16.25 22.14
CA ASP A 146 7.09 -16.36 22.17
C ASP A 146 7.61 -15.94 23.55
N ALA A 147 7.92 -16.92 24.40
CA ALA A 147 8.39 -16.67 25.77
C ALA A 147 9.72 -15.91 25.85
N GLN A 148 10.57 -16.00 24.82
CA GLN A 148 11.84 -15.27 24.81
C GLN A 148 11.63 -13.79 24.50
N ARG A 149 10.70 -13.49 23.60
CA ARG A 149 10.39 -12.12 23.16
C ARG A 149 9.20 -11.48 23.90
N GLN A 150 8.54 -12.24 24.78
CA GLN A 150 7.37 -11.81 25.56
C GLN A 150 6.29 -11.16 24.69
N ARG A 151 5.93 -11.82 23.59
CA ARG A 151 4.92 -11.33 22.66
C ARG A 151 4.32 -12.45 21.83
N ASN A 152 3.10 -12.25 21.37
CA ASN A 152 2.38 -13.14 20.48
C ASN A 152 2.75 -12.88 19.02
N ARG A 153 2.86 -13.96 18.24
CA ARG A 153 3.12 -13.92 16.80
C ARG A 153 2.31 -14.99 16.08
N LEU A 154 2.13 -14.78 14.78
CA LEU A 154 1.60 -15.77 13.87
C LEU A 154 2.79 -16.54 13.26
N ILE A 155 2.88 -17.84 13.51
CA ILE A 155 4.00 -18.65 13.02
C ILE A 155 3.86 -18.87 11.52
N GLY A 156 4.94 -18.72 10.76
CA GLY A 156 4.89 -18.86 9.31
C GLY A 156 4.47 -17.60 8.55
N LEU A 157 4.26 -16.47 9.24
CA LEU A 157 4.36 -15.16 8.61
C LEU A 157 5.80 -14.64 8.67
N LYS A 158 6.25 -14.04 7.58
CA LYS A 158 7.48 -13.25 7.54
C LYS A 158 7.18 -11.78 7.79
N ASP A 159 8.22 -11.03 8.18
CA ASP A 159 8.12 -9.58 8.36
C ASP A 159 7.91 -8.87 7.01
N GLU A 160 8.38 -9.44 5.89
CA GLU A 160 8.15 -8.87 4.57
C GLU A 160 6.70 -8.99 4.11
N SER A 161 6.19 -7.92 3.50
CA SER A 161 4.90 -7.93 2.81
C SER A 161 5.01 -8.48 1.39
N LEU A 162 3.85 -8.78 0.79
CA LEU A 162 3.74 -9.15 -0.61
C LEU A 162 4.44 -8.12 -1.51
N LYS A 163 5.17 -8.63 -2.50
CA LYS A 163 5.84 -7.78 -3.49
C LYS A 163 4.79 -7.08 -4.37
N PHE A 164 5.00 -5.80 -4.65
CA PHE A 164 4.10 -5.01 -5.50
C PHE A 164 3.78 -5.69 -6.85
N GLY A 165 4.80 -6.22 -7.52
CA GLY A 165 4.62 -6.93 -8.79
C GLY A 165 3.78 -8.20 -8.70
N ILE A 166 3.67 -8.86 -7.54
CA ILE A 166 2.75 -10.00 -7.38
C ILE A 166 1.30 -9.49 -7.40
N ILE A 167 1.04 -8.41 -6.66
CA ILE A 167 -0.29 -7.80 -6.56
C ILE A 167 -0.74 -7.29 -7.94
N LEU A 168 0.17 -6.63 -8.66
CA LEU A 168 -0.12 -6.09 -9.99
C LEU A 168 -0.17 -7.17 -11.05
N ASN A 169 0.65 -8.22 -11.06
CA ASN A 169 0.75 -9.11 -12.24
C ASN A 169 -0.12 -10.37 -12.17
N LYS A 170 -0.88 -10.56 -11.09
CA LYS A 170 -1.71 -11.75 -10.89
C LYS A 170 -3.20 -11.41 -11.00
N PRO A 171 -3.95 -12.00 -11.95
CA PRO A 171 -5.37 -11.70 -12.15
C PRO A 171 -6.23 -11.89 -10.89
N GLU A 172 -5.91 -12.90 -10.08
CA GLU A 172 -6.61 -13.21 -8.84
C GLU A 172 -6.48 -12.10 -7.80
N TYR A 173 -5.32 -11.43 -7.74
CA TYR A 173 -5.14 -10.24 -6.92
C TYR A 173 -5.91 -9.05 -7.48
N ARG A 174 -5.78 -8.77 -8.79
CA ARG A 174 -6.52 -7.67 -9.46
C ARG A 174 -8.03 -7.76 -9.24
N LYS A 175 -8.59 -8.97 -9.33
CA LYS A 175 -10.03 -9.21 -9.13
C LYS A 175 -10.50 -8.78 -7.73
N LEU A 176 -9.72 -9.04 -6.68
CA LEU A 176 -10.07 -8.62 -5.32
C LEU A 176 -9.88 -7.13 -5.09
N LEU A 177 -8.97 -6.49 -5.81
CA LEU A 177 -8.76 -5.05 -5.68
C LEU A 177 -9.99 -4.27 -6.12
N ASN A 178 -10.74 -4.73 -7.13
CA ASN A 178 -11.90 -4.00 -7.67
C ASN A 178 -11.57 -2.52 -7.95
N ILE A 179 -10.43 -2.31 -8.61
CA ILE A 179 -9.92 -1.01 -9.05
C ILE A 179 -9.95 -1.00 -10.60
N PRO A 180 -10.24 0.14 -11.23
CA PRO A 180 -10.18 0.30 -12.68
C PRO A 180 -8.84 -0.17 -13.26
N GLU A 181 -8.90 -0.89 -14.39
CA GLU A 181 -7.70 -1.49 -15.00
C GLU A 181 -6.67 -0.43 -15.41
N ASP A 182 -7.11 0.73 -15.87
CA ASP A 182 -6.24 1.84 -16.22
C ASP A 182 -5.42 2.37 -15.03
N ILE A 183 -5.97 2.35 -13.82
CA ILE A 183 -5.22 2.68 -12.60
C ILE A 183 -4.18 1.60 -12.27
N ILE A 184 -4.51 0.32 -12.47
CA ILE A 184 -3.57 -0.78 -12.29
C ILE A 184 -2.40 -0.67 -13.27
N GLU A 185 -2.70 -0.31 -14.52
CA GLU A 185 -1.71 -0.03 -15.56
C GLU A 185 -0.81 1.17 -15.21
N ILE A 186 -1.39 2.29 -14.76
CA ILE A 186 -0.65 3.46 -14.26
C ILE A 186 0.27 3.08 -13.09
N ALA A 187 -0.23 2.29 -12.14
CA ALA A 187 0.53 1.83 -10.99
C ALA A 187 1.72 0.93 -11.40
N ASP A 188 1.54 0.10 -12.44
CA ASP A 188 2.62 -0.74 -12.96
C ASP A 188 3.71 0.08 -13.65
N ASP A 189 3.34 1.10 -14.42
CA ASP A 189 4.31 2.02 -15.02
C ASP A 189 5.15 2.71 -13.94
N TYR A 190 4.53 3.25 -12.87
CA TYR A 190 5.28 3.84 -11.76
C TYR A 190 6.14 2.80 -11.02
N ARG A 191 5.68 1.55 -10.87
CA ARG A 191 6.50 0.45 -10.32
C ARG A 191 7.73 0.22 -11.18
N ASN A 192 7.61 0.23 -12.49
CA ASN A 192 8.73 0.02 -13.40
C ASN A 192 9.69 1.22 -13.35
N LEU A 193 9.17 2.45 -13.42
CA LEU A 193 9.96 3.70 -13.34
C LEU A 193 10.69 3.87 -12.02
N ARG A 194 10.14 3.39 -10.90
CA ARG A 194 10.83 3.39 -9.60
C ARG A 194 12.22 2.76 -9.65
N ASN A 195 12.45 1.78 -10.54
CA ASN A 195 13.76 1.15 -10.67
C ASN A 195 14.85 2.12 -11.17
N GLN A 196 14.48 3.25 -11.79
CA GLN A 196 15.43 4.29 -12.21
C GLN A 196 16.13 5.00 -11.05
N ILE A 197 15.65 4.85 -9.80
CA ILE A 197 16.42 5.29 -8.62
C ILE A 197 17.72 4.50 -8.49
N HIS A 198 17.67 3.20 -8.78
CA HIS A 198 18.84 2.34 -8.66
C HIS A 198 19.76 2.48 -9.88
N PHE A 199 19.17 2.74 -11.06
CA PHE A 199 19.90 2.88 -12.33
C PHE A 199 19.42 4.13 -13.10
N PRO A 200 19.87 5.33 -12.71
CA PRO A 200 19.53 6.55 -13.43
C PRO A 200 20.04 6.50 -14.87
N GLY A 201 19.18 6.80 -15.84
CA GLY A 201 19.52 6.81 -17.27
C GLY A 201 19.03 5.60 -18.06
N ASP A 202 18.58 4.53 -17.39
CA ASP A 202 17.92 3.41 -18.07
C ASP A 202 16.60 3.88 -18.70
N ILE A 203 16.41 3.57 -19.98
CA ILE A 203 15.15 3.83 -20.68
C ILE A 203 14.15 2.77 -20.23
N ILE A 204 13.17 3.19 -19.43
CA ILE A 204 12.06 2.36 -19.01
C ILE A 204 10.81 2.83 -19.73
N GLU A 205 10.14 1.90 -20.41
CA GLU A 205 8.87 2.18 -21.07
C GLU A 205 7.76 2.35 -20.03
N ALA A 206 6.97 3.41 -20.19
CA ALA A 206 5.79 3.72 -19.40
C ALA A 206 4.62 4.09 -20.33
N PRO A 207 4.11 3.14 -21.14
CA PRO A 207 3.17 3.41 -22.21
C PRO A 207 1.82 3.95 -21.70
N HIS A 208 1.40 3.59 -20.48
CA HIS A 208 0.14 4.03 -19.91
C HIS A 208 0.25 5.46 -19.37
N LEU A 209 1.39 5.85 -18.79
CA LEU A 209 1.66 7.24 -18.45
C LEU A 209 1.81 8.13 -19.69
N ILE A 210 2.31 7.60 -20.81
CA ILE A 210 2.35 8.33 -22.09
C ILE A 210 0.92 8.54 -22.63
N LYS A 211 0.06 7.54 -22.50
CA LYS A 211 -1.35 7.58 -22.92
C LYS A 211 -2.15 8.64 -22.15
N TYR A 212 -1.90 8.79 -20.85
CA TYR A 212 -2.55 9.80 -20.01
C TYR A 212 -1.58 10.96 -19.78
N ASN A 213 -1.65 12.02 -20.59
CA ASN A 213 -0.73 13.16 -20.44
C ASN A 213 -1.34 14.29 -19.59
N GLY A 214 -0.45 15.05 -18.94
CA GLY A 214 -0.79 16.27 -18.19
C GLY A 214 -1.90 16.08 -17.17
N ASP A 215 -2.90 16.96 -17.22
CA ASP A 215 -4.02 17.00 -16.26
C ASP A 215 -4.89 15.74 -16.24
N VAL A 216 -4.93 14.98 -17.33
CA VAL A 216 -5.78 13.77 -17.40
C VAL A 216 -5.25 12.70 -16.44
N LEU A 217 -3.94 12.47 -16.43
CA LEU A 217 -3.30 11.54 -15.50
C LEU A 217 -3.50 11.99 -14.06
N ILE A 218 -3.28 13.28 -13.81
CA ILE A 218 -3.36 13.84 -12.46
C ILE A 218 -4.78 13.67 -11.90
N ARG A 219 -5.80 14.01 -12.69
CA ARG A 219 -7.21 13.79 -12.30
C ARG A 219 -7.52 12.32 -12.03
N LYS A 220 -7.02 11.40 -12.85
CA LYS A 220 -7.21 9.95 -12.61
C LYS A 220 -6.60 9.50 -11.28
N ILE A 221 -5.38 9.93 -10.98
CA ILE A 221 -4.73 9.59 -9.71
C ILE A 221 -5.43 10.27 -8.54
N GLN A 222 -5.88 11.52 -8.68
CA GLN A 222 -6.67 12.23 -7.68
C GLN A 222 -7.99 11.52 -7.39
N GLU A 223 -8.73 11.12 -8.43
CA GLU A 223 -9.97 10.33 -8.31
C GLU A 223 -9.68 9.02 -7.59
N PHE A 224 -8.57 8.35 -7.92
CA PHE A 224 -8.14 7.16 -7.21
C PHE A 224 -7.92 7.43 -5.71
N ILE A 225 -7.16 8.47 -5.36
CA ILE A 225 -6.88 8.85 -3.97
C ILE A 225 -8.19 9.14 -3.23
N ASN A 226 -9.08 9.95 -3.80
CA ASN A 226 -10.33 10.32 -3.15
C ASN A 226 -11.25 9.10 -2.95
N GLN A 227 -11.42 8.26 -3.98
CA GLN A 227 -12.35 7.14 -3.93
C GLN A 227 -11.84 5.94 -3.13
N TYR A 228 -10.55 5.61 -3.24
CA TYR A 228 -10.00 4.36 -2.71
C TYR A 228 -9.20 4.56 -1.41
N ILE A 229 -8.80 5.78 -1.10
CA ILE A 229 -8.02 6.11 0.11
C ILE A 229 -8.86 6.97 1.06
N VAL A 230 -9.23 8.19 0.65
CA VAL A 230 -9.92 9.16 1.52
C VAL A 230 -11.28 8.65 1.97
N LYS A 231 -12.11 8.17 1.03
CA LYS A 231 -13.44 7.64 1.34
C LYS A 231 -13.38 6.40 2.24
N VAL A 232 -12.44 5.48 2.00
CA VAL A 232 -12.25 4.29 2.83
C VAL A 232 -11.87 4.68 4.26
N ASN A 233 -10.92 5.60 4.41
CA ASN A 233 -10.51 6.09 5.72
C ASN A 233 -11.66 6.81 6.45
N SER A 234 -12.48 7.56 5.73
CA SER A 234 -13.66 8.24 6.29
C SER A 234 -14.73 7.26 6.79
N ILE A 235 -14.96 6.16 6.06
CA ILE A 235 -15.85 5.08 6.48
C ILE A 235 -15.35 4.45 7.79
N ILE A 236 -14.05 4.14 7.87
CA ILE A 236 -13.43 3.55 9.08
C ILE A 236 -13.48 4.54 10.26
N ALA A 237 -13.15 5.81 10.02
CA ALA A 237 -13.21 6.88 11.00
C ALA A 237 -14.63 7.01 11.59
N THR A 238 -15.65 6.95 10.74
CA THR A 238 -17.06 6.99 11.14
C THR A 238 -17.43 5.74 11.95
N LYS A 239 -17.07 4.56 11.46
CA LYS A 239 -17.35 3.26 12.13
C LYS A 239 -16.85 3.23 13.58
N TYR A 240 -15.68 3.81 13.85
CA TYR A 240 -15.07 3.79 15.18
C TYR A 240 -15.13 5.14 15.92
N SER A 241 -15.78 6.16 15.37
CA SER A 241 -15.83 7.52 15.95
C SER A 241 -14.44 8.13 16.22
N VAL A 242 -13.50 7.95 15.28
CA VAL A 242 -12.11 8.41 15.41
C VAL A 242 -11.78 9.43 14.32
N ALA A 243 -12.08 10.71 14.55
CA ALA A 243 -11.88 11.79 13.58
C ALA A 243 -10.43 11.90 13.04
N LYS A 244 -9.42 11.52 13.82
CA LYS A 244 -7.99 11.57 13.41
C LYS A 244 -7.64 10.64 12.23
N LEU A 245 -8.54 9.71 11.88
CA LEU A 245 -8.39 8.82 10.72
C LEU A 245 -8.92 9.43 9.43
N CYS A 246 -9.72 10.50 9.51
CA CYS A 246 -10.21 11.22 8.33
C CYS A 246 -9.03 11.85 7.59
N LEU A 247 -9.05 11.72 6.26
CA LEU A 247 -8.10 12.37 5.36
C LEU A 247 -8.85 13.48 4.60
N PRO A 248 -8.20 14.61 4.29
CA PRO A 248 -8.83 15.63 3.47
C PRO A 248 -8.97 15.12 2.03
N GLU A 249 -10.11 15.41 1.40
CA GLU A 249 -10.27 15.23 -0.04
C GLU A 249 -9.27 16.11 -0.77
N LEU A 250 -8.67 15.57 -1.83
CA LEU A 250 -7.86 16.36 -2.73
C LEU A 250 -8.77 17.13 -3.68
N SER A 251 -8.67 18.46 -3.66
CA SER A 251 -9.22 19.35 -4.67
C SER A 251 -8.06 19.97 -5.44
N LEU A 252 -8.01 19.75 -6.75
CA LEU A 252 -7.02 20.30 -7.67
C LEU A 252 -7.61 21.47 -8.47
#